data_AF-A0A4Q7P3L3-F1
#
_entry.id   AF-A0A4Q7P3L3-F1
#
_cell.length_a   1.000
_cell.length_b   1.000
_cell.length_c   1.000
_cell.angle_alpha   90.00
_cell.angle_beta   90.00
_cell.angle_gamma   90.00
#
_symmetry.space_group_name_H-M   'P 1'
#
loop_
_entity.id
_entity.type
_entity.pdbx_description
1 polymer ?
#
loop_
_entity_poly.entity_id
_entity_poly.type
_entity_poly.pdbx_seq_one_letter_code
_entity_poly.pdbx_strand_id
1 'polypeptide(L)'
;MQEKCRFNMKSIARSIFFMLLFVQFACNSEKVDETKLLRDEVIAIHDEVMPLMGELKSLKKEIKIKTDSLIAEDSVVNAEKIHELRNIENQLEDAFEGMFVWMRQYKAPDESVDEKEAKAYLTEQKVLVEKVNKDIKEALKAAKQELGKG
;
A
#
# COMPACT_ATOMS: atom_id res chain seq x y z
N MET A 1 47.50 79.57 12.09
CA MET A 1 46.20 80.25 12.30
C MET A 1 45.13 79.17 12.15
N GLN A 2 44.51 78.77 13.27
CA GLN A 2 43.47 77.74 13.32
C GLN A 2 42.18 78.29 12.69
N GLU A 3 41.39 77.47 11.98
CA GLU A 3 39.93 77.53 12.05
C GLU A 3 39.25 76.25 11.50
N LYS A 4 38.37 75.71 12.34
CA LYS A 4 37.10 75.01 12.06
C LYS A 4 37.13 73.53 11.65
N CYS A 5 37.06 72.70 12.70
CA CYS A 5 36.29 71.46 12.73
C CYS A 5 34.91 71.63 12.08
N ARG A 6 34.59 70.79 11.09
CA ARG A 6 33.21 70.40 10.78
C ARG A 6 33.08 68.89 11.01
N PHE A 7 32.55 68.54 12.17
CA PHE A 7 32.17 67.17 12.51
C PHE A 7 31.00 66.76 11.59
N ASN A 8 31.28 65.89 10.62
CA ASN A 8 30.29 65.37 9.67
C ASN A 8 29.48 64.24 10.33
N MET A 9 28.56 64.65 11.20
CA MET A 9 27.57 63.77 11.81
C MET A 9 26.51 63.43 10.77
N LYS A 10 26.45 62.14 10.39
CA LYS A 10 25.41 61.39 9.63
C LYS A 10 26.00 60.36 8.65
N SER A 11 27.33 60.22 8.61
CA SER A 11 28.01 59.16 7.85
C SER A 11 27.89 57.76 8.48
N ILE A 12 27.23 57.61 9.63
CA ILE A 12 27.11 56.32 10.34
C ILE A 12 25.69 55.71 10.25
N ALA A 13 24.68 56.49 9.89
CA ALA A 13 23.29 56.02 9.82
C ALA A 13 22.88 55.39 8.48
N ARG A 14 23.83 55.18 7.56
CA ARG A 14 23.60 54.55 6.25
C ARG A 14 24.21 53.16 6.11
N SER A 15 24.75 52.61 7.19
CA SER A 15 25.26 51.23 7.25
C SER A 15 24.27 50.21 7.83
N ILE A 16 23.02 50.60 8.10
CA ILE A 16 21.96 49.70 8.63
C ILE A 16 20.81 49.49 7.61
N PHE A 17 20.86 50.14 6.44
CA PHE A 17 19.83 49.98 5.41
C PHE A 17 20.19 48.95 4.32
N PHE A 18 21.35 48.31 4.41
CA PHE A 18 21.80 47.25 3.49
C PHE A 18 22.07 45.93 4.23
N MET A 19 21.44 45.74 5.39
CA MET A 19 21.38 44.48 6.16
C MET A 19 19.92 44.11 6.42
N LEU A 20 19.08 44.31 5.40
CA LEU A 20 17.69 43.88 5.34
C LEU A 20 17.38 43.33 3.94
N LEU A 21 18.44 42.88 3.24
CA LEU A 21 18.34 42.06 2.05
C LEU A 21 18.28 40.61 2.51
N PHE A 22 17.05 40.21 2.81
CA PHE A 22 16.53 38.92 2.39
C PHE A 22 17.28 37.71 2.96
N VAL A 23 17.07 37.51 4.26
CA VAL A 23 16.86 36.16 4.80
C VAL A 23 15.61 35.58 4.10
N GLN A 24 15.77 35.13 2.85
CA GLN A 24 14.88 34.17 2.22
C GLN A 24 15.56 32.82 2.31
N PHE A 25 15.74 32.33 3.54
CA PHE A 25 15.52 30.91 3.74
C PHE A 25 14.02 30.72 3.56
N ALA A 26 13.61 30.59 2.30
CA ALA A 26 12.32 30.02 1.98
C ALA A 26 12.35 28.62 2.57
N CYS A 27 11.77 28.48 3.76
CA CYS A 27 11.30 27.20 4.25
C CYS A 27 10.21 26.78 3.23
N ASN A 28 10.63 26.11 2.16
CA ASN A 28 9.75 25.42 1.26
C ASN A 28 9.24 24.21 2.06
N SER A 29 8.25 24.44 2.92
CA SER A 29 7.46 23.35 3.49
C SER A 29 6.76 22.72 2.30
N GLU A 30 7.41 21.74 1.68
CA GLU A 30 6.83 20.84 0.71
C GLU A 30 5.53 20.36 1.34
N LYS A 31 4.39 20.90 0.87
CA LYS A 31 3.09 20.49 1.36
C LYS A 31 3.01 19.02 1.02
N VAL A 32 3.07 18.17 2.05
CA VAL A 32 2.94 16.74 1.90
C VAL A 32 1.59 16.49 1.22
N ASP A 33 1.63 15.95 0.02
CA ASP A 33 0.44 15.55 -0.71
C ASP A 33 -0.10 14.28 -0.04
N GLU A 34 -1.02 14.47 0.91
CA GLU A 34 -1.67 13.38 1.65
C GLU A 34 -2.40 12.40 0.71
N THR A 35 -2.93 12.88 -0.42
CA THR A 35 -3.60 12.04 -1.42
C THR A 35 -2.60 11.13 -2.12
N LYS A 36 -1.41 11.65 -2.44
CA LYS A 36 -0.29 10.86 -2.97
C LYS A 36 0.18 9.81 -1.97
N LEU A 37 0.38 10.17 -0.70
CA LEU A 37 0.77 9.20 0.34
C LEU A 37 -0.25 8.07 0.47
N LEU A 38 -1.55 8.40 0.51
CA LEU A 38 -2.60 7.40 0.62
C LEU A 38 -2.64 6.47 -0.60
N ARG A 39 -2.40 7.00 -1.80
CA ARG A 39 -2.26 6.19 -3.02
C ARG A 39 -1.08 5.24 -2.92
N ASP A 40 0.08 5.73 -2.49
CA ASP A 40 1.29 4.94 -2.34
C ASP A 40 1.07 3.81 -1.31
N GLU A 41 0.35 4.08 -0.22
CA GLU A 41 -0.04 3.05 0.76
C GLU A 41 -0.94 1.97 0.16
N VAL A 42 -1.96 2.35 -0.62
CA VAL A 42 -2.86 1.39 -1.30
C VAL A 42 -2.07 0.46 -2.22
N ILE A 43 -1.17 1.03 -3.02
CA ILE A 43 -0.35 0.25 -3.97
C ILE A 43 0.70 -0.59 -3.23
N ALA A 44 1.29 -0.10 -2.14
CA ALA A 44 2.23 -0.88 -1.34
C ALA A 44 1.59 -2.16 -0.77
N ILE A 45 0.34 -2.10 -0.33
CA ILE A 45 -0.41 -3.26 0.19
C ILE A 45 -0.70 -4.27 -0.93
N HIS A 46 -1.01 -3.79 -2.14
CA HIS A 46 -1.12 -4.62 -3.35
C HIS A 46 0.21 -5.31 -3.65
N ASP A 47 1.29 -4.56 -3.74
CA ASP A 47 2.61 -5.07 -4.12
C ASP A 47 3.18 -6.07 -3.12
N GLU A 48 2.82 -5.96 -1.83
CA GLU A 48 3.23 -6.90 -0.79
C GLU A 48 2.85 -8.35 -1.11
N VAL A 49 1.66 -8.57 -1.69
CA VAL A 49 1.12 -9.92 -1.93
C VAL A 49 1.25 -10.40 -3.38
N MET A 50 1.63 -9.51 -4.31
CA MET A 50 1.87 -9.89 -5.70
C MET A 50 2.91 -11.02 -5.89
N PRO A 51 4.03 -11.06 -5.15
CA PRO A 51 4.97 -12.19 -5.21
C PRO A 51 4.38 -13.54 -4.79
N LEU A 52 3.28 -13.53 -4.03
CA LEU A 52 2.66 -14.73 -3.46
C LEU A 52 1.65 -15.40 -4.41
N MET A 53 1.27 -14.74 -5.51
CA MET A 53 0.23 -15.24 -6.43
C MET A 53 0.61 -16.57 -7.10
N GLY A 54 1.90 -16.78 -7.37
CA GLY A 54 2.41 -18.05 -7.87
C GLY A 54 2.33 -19.18 -6.83
N GLU A 55 2.59 -18.84 -5.57
CA GLU A 55 2.50 -19.78 -4.44
C GLU A 55 1.04 -20.22 -4.21
N LEU A 56 0.08 -19.29 -4.24
CA LEU A 56 -1.36 -19.60 -4.16
C LEU A 56 -1.78 -20.69 -5.16
N LYS A 57 -1.45 -20.50 -6.44
CA LYS A 57 -1.76 -21.46 -7.50
C LYS A 57 -1.10 -22.82 -7.28
N SER A 58 0.15 -22.81 -6.82
CA SER A 58 0.92 -24.02 -6.58
C SER A 58 0.31 -24.81 -5.43
N LEU A 59 0.02 -24.17 -4.30
CA LEU A 59 -0.60 -24.81 -3.14
C LEU A 59 -2.01 -25.29 -3.46
N LYS A 60 -2.80 -24.54 -4.24
CA LYS A 60 -4.12 -24.98 -4.68
C LYS A 60 -4.04 -26.30 -5.46
N LYS A 61 -3.08 -26.40 -6.39
CA LYS A 61 -2.85 -27.63 -7.14
C LYS A 61 -2.47 -28.81 -6.24
N GLU A 62 -1.63 -28.57 -5.24
CA GLU A 62 -1.22 -29.62 -4.29
C GLU A 62 -2.38 -30.08 -3.39
N ILE A 63 -3.17 -29.14 -2.88
CA ILE A 63 -4.41 -29.45 -2.12
C ILE A 63 -5.35 -30.28 -2.98
N LYS A 64 -5.56 -29.88 -4.24
CA LYS A 64 -6.41 -30.63 -5.18
C LYS A 64 -5.91 -32.07 -5.40
N ILE A 65 -4.61 -32.26 -5.61
CA ILE A 65 -4.02 -33.60 -5.76
C ILE A 65 -4.27 -34.44 -4.50
N LYS A 66 -4.12 -33.86 -3.30
CA LYS A 66 -4.43 -34.53 -2.03
C LYS A 66 -5.91 -34.91 -1.93
N THR A 67 -6.81 -34.01 -2.31
CA THR A 67 -8.26 -34.26 -2.36
C THR A 67 -8.60 -35.41 -3.30
N ASP A 68 -8.09 -35.37 -4.53
CA ASP A 68 -8.34 -36.38 -5.56
C ASP A 68 -7.82 -37.76 -5.13
N SER A 69 -6.68 -37.81 -4.43
CA SER A 69 -6.14 -39.04 -3.85
C SER A 69 -7.07 -39.65 -2.79
N LEU A 70 -7.61 -38.84 -1.87
CA LEU A 70 -8.52 -39.34 -0.82
C LEU A 70 -9.86 -39.82 -1.40
N ILE A 71 -10.33 -39.16 -2.46
CA ILE A 71 -11.53 -39.60 -3.21
C ILE A 71 -11.30 -40.97 -3.84
N ALA A 72 -10.13 -41.17 -4.47
CA ALA A 72 -9.79 -42.42 -5.13
C ALA A 72 -9.55 -43.58 -4.15
N GLU A 73 -9.09 -43.27 -2.93
CA GLU A 73 -8.91 -44.25 -1.85
C GLU A 73 -10.26 -44.74 -1.31
N ASP A 74 -11.06 -43.85 -0.73
CA ASP A 74 -12.42 -44.12 -0.27
C ASP A 74 -13.15 -42.81 0.04
N SER A 75 -14.03 -42.39 -0.87
CA SER A 75 -14.78 -41.14 -0.73
C SER A 75 -15.76 -41.09 0.44
N VAL A 76 -16.20 -42.25 0.97
CA VAL A 76 -17.16 -42.32 2.08
C VAL A 76 -16.42 -42.21 3.41
N VAL A 77 -15.34 -42.96 3.56
CA VAL A 77 -14.50 -42.91 4.78
C VAL A 77 -13.83 -41.55 4.92
N ASN A 78 -13.37 -40.95 3.81
CA ASN A 78 -12.65 -39.68 3.83
C ASN A 78 -13.55 -38.44 3.65
N ALA A 79 -14.88 -38.57 3.72
CA ALA A 79 -15.81 -37.51 3.34
C ALA A 79 -15.57 -36.17 4.07
N GLU A 80 -15.33 -36.21 5.38
CA GLU A 80 -15.04 -35.02 6.18
C GLU A 80 -13.75 -34.34 5.73
N LYS A 81 -12.67 -35.11 5.54
CA LYS A 81 -11.38 -34.57 5.11
C LYS A 81 -11.43 -33.99 3.70
N ILE A 82 -12.16 -34.63 2.79
CA ILE A 82 -12.39 -34.14 1.44
C ILE A 82 -13.13 -32.79 1.49
N HIS A 83 -14.12 -32.64 2.38
CA HIS A 83 -14.84 -31.39 2.55
C HIS A 83 -13.92 -30.26 3.05
N GLU A 84 -13.08 -30.53 4.06
CA GLU A 84 -12.08 -29.56 4.54
C GLU A 84 -11.12 -29.11 3.43
N LEU A 85 -10.57 -30.05 2.66
CA LEU A 85 -9.63 -29.75 1.58
C LEU A 85 -10.27 -28.92 0.47
N ARG A 86 -11.54 -29.19 0.13
CA ARG A 86 -12.29 -28.37 -0.83
C ARG A 86 -12.52 -26.95 -0.32
N ASN A 87 -12.75 -26.78 0.98
CA ASN A 87 -12.85 -25.45 1.56
C ASN A 87 -11.52 -24.68 1.44
N ILE A 88 -10.38 -25.34 1.68
CA ILE A 88 -9.05 -24.74 1.46
C ILE A 88 -8.83 -24.42 -0.03
N GLU A 89 -9.22 -25.30 -0.94
CA GLU A 89 -9.13 -25.07 -2.39
C GLU A 89 -9.92 -23.82 -2.81
N ASN A 90 -11.15 -23.66 -2.29
CA ASN A 90 -11.98 -22.49 -2.54
C ASN A 90 -11.36 -21.22 -1.97
N GLN A 91 -10.85 -21.24 -0.73
CA GLN A 91 -10.18 -20.08 -0.13
C GLN A 91 -8.98 -19.61 -0.96
N LEU A 92 -8.18 -20.56 -1.48
CA LEU A 92 -7.04 -20.24 -2.35
C LEU A 92 -7.50 -19.63 -3.69
N GLU A 93 -8.58 -20.13 -4.27
CA GLU A 93 -9.13 -19.57 -5.52
C GLU A 93 -9.75 -18.19 -5.30
N ASP A 94 -10.59 -18.04 -4.29
CA ASP A 94 -11.26 -16.77 -3.96
C ASP A 94 -10.22 -15.68 -3.65
N ALA A 95 -9.16 -16.03 -2.93
CA ALA A 95 -8.05 -15.11 -2.67
C ALA A 95 -7.29 -14.75 -3.97
N PHE A 96 -7.05 -15.73 -4.84
CA PHE A 96 -6.40 -15.51 -6.13
C PHE A 96 -7.25 -14.56 -6.99
N GLU A 97 -8.53 -14.86 -7.18
CA GLU A 97 -9.46 -14.08 -8.00
C GLU A 97 -9.75 -12.70 -7.41
N GLY A 98 -9.86 -12.60 -6.08
CA GLY A 98 -10.11 -11.35 -5.36
C GLY A 98 -9.10 -10.26 -5.71
N MET A 99 -7.82 -10.62 -5.83
CA MET A 99 -6.78 -9.69 -6.28
C MET A 99 -7.03 -9.18 -7.70
N PHE A 100 -7.43 -10.04 -8.64
CA PHE A 100 -7.74 -9.63 -10.00
C PHE A 100 -9.02 -8.81 -10.11
N VAL A 101 -10.04 -9.12 -9.30
CA VAL A 101 -11.26 -8.33 -9.21
C VAL A 101 -10.91 -6.92 -8.75
N TRP A 102 -10.14 -6.79 -7.68
CA TRP A 102 -9.69 -5.50 -7.16
C TRP A 102 -8.88 -4.72 -8.22
N MET A 103 -7.88 -5.34 -8.85
CA MET A 103 -7.06 -4.68 -9.89
C MET A 103 -7.88 -4.16 -11.08
N ARG A 104 -8.97 -4.85 -11.47
CA ARG A 104 -9.85 -4.39 -12.55
C ARG A 104 -10.71 -3.19 -12.15
N GLN A 105 -11.12 -3.16 -10.89
CA GLN A 105 -11.99 -2.11 -10.32
C GLN A 105 -11.21 -0.87 -9.90
N TYR A 106 -9.97 -1.04 -9.45
CA TYR A 106 -9.12 0.07 -9.03
C TYR A 106 -8.84 1.03 -10.18
N LYS A 107 -9.06 2.32 -9.92
CA LYS A 107 -8.76 3.44 -10.82
C LYS A 107 -8.00 4.49 -10.03
N ALA A 108 -6.72 4.66 -10.37
CA ALA A 108 -5.92 5.75 -9.83
C ALA A 108 -6.63 7.09 -10.09
N PRO A 109 -7.02 7.87 -9.06
CA PRO A 109 -7.57 9.21 -9.27
C PRO A 109 -6.55 10.06 -10.02
N ASP A 110 -6.97 10.81 -11.04
CA ASP A 110 -6.10 11.77 -11.72
C ASP A 110 -6.20 13.16 -11.05
N GLU A 111 -5.42 14.13 -11.55
CA GLU A 111 -5.36 15.49 -11.01
C GLU A 111 -6.67 16.29 -11.19
N SER A 112 -7.63 15.79 -11.98
CA SER A 112 -8.94 16.44 -12.19
C SER A 112 -9.97 16.08 -11.12
N VAL A 113 -9.71 15.06 -10.30
CA VAL A 113 -10.58 14.65 -9.19
C VAL A 113 -10.37 15.59 -7.99
N ASP A 114 -11.46 16.02 -7.35
CA ASP A 114 -11.38 16.82 -6.12
C ASP A 114 -10.59 16.09 -5.02
N GLU A 115 -9.75 16.81 -4.28
CA GLU A 115 -8.86 16.22 -3.28
C GLU A 115 -9.62 15.42 -2.20
N LYS A 116 -10.79 15.92 -1.76
CA LYS A 116 -11.60 15.24 -0.75
C LYS A 116 -12.24 13.98 -1.32
N GLU A 117 -12.71 14.05 -2.56
CA GLU A 117 -13.26 12.88 -3.28
C GLU A 117 -12.18 11.81 -3.52
N ALA A 118 -10.99 12.23 -3.95
CA ALA A 118 -9.84 11.34 -4.15
C ALA A 118 -9.43 10.64 -2.84
N LYS A 119 -9.35 11.38 -1.73
CA LYS A 119 -9.05 10.80 -0.40
C LYS A 119 -10.12 9.82 0.07
N ALA A 120 -11.39 10.14 -0.11
CA ALA A 120 -12.49 9.25 0.26
C ALA A 120 -12.43 7.94 -0.53
N TYR A 121 -12.28 8.03 -1.86
CA TYR A 121 -12.13 6.86 -2.73
C TYR A 121 -10.90 6.01 -2.35
N LEU A 122 -9.73 6.62 -2.17
CA LEU A 122 -8.51 5.89 -1.82
C LEU A 122 -8.59 5.23 -0.44
N THR A 123 -9.30 5.84 0.51
CA THR A 123 -9.55 5.24 1.83
C THR A 123 -10.40 3.97 1.69
N GLU A 124 -11.42 4.00 0.84
CA GLU A 124 -12.22 2.80 0.54
C GLU A 124 -11.37 1.73 -0.16
N GLN A 125 -10.57 2.12 -1.16
CA GLN A 125 -9.68 1.18 -1.86
C GLN A 125 -8.65 0.55 -0.92
N LYS A 126 -8.17 1.30 0.07
CA LYS A 126 -7.28 0.79 1.12
C LYS A 126 -7.92 -0.35 1.90
N VAL A 127 -9.15 -0.16 2.38
CA VAL A 127 -9.88 -1.21 3.11
C VAL A 127 -10.08 -2.46 2.23
N LEU A 128 -10.40 -2.27 0.96
CA LEU A 128 -10.60 -3.38 0.02
C LEU A 128 -9.30 -4.17 -0.22
N VAL A 129 -8.18 -3.48 -0.48
CA VAL A 129 -6.90 -4.14 -0.73
C VAL A 129 -6.31 -4.77 0.54
N GLU A 130 -6.55 -4.19 1.73
CA GLU A 130 -6.21 -4.80 3.03
C GLU A 130 -6.96 -6.11 3.22
N LYS A 131 -8.24 -6.18 2.84
CA LYS A 131 -9.00 -7.43 2.85
C LYS A 131 -8.39 -8.46 1.91
N VAL A 132 -8.09 -8.09 0.66
CA VAL A 132 -7.44 -8.98 -0.31
C VAL A 132 -6.10 -9.51 0.25
N ASN A 133 -5.28 -8.62 0.81
CA ASN A 133 -4.00 -8.97 1.42
C ASN A 133 -4.17 -10.00 2.55
N LYS A 134 -5.14 -9.77 3.44
CA LYS A 134 -5.49 -10.70 4.52
C LYS A 134 -5.96 -12.05 3.97
N ASP A 135 -6.91 -12.06 3.03
CA ASP A 135 -7.48 -13.29 2.45
C ASP A 135 -6.37 -14.16 1.82
N ILE A 136 -5.43 -13.54 1.10
CA ILE A 136 -4.26 -14.23 0.52
C ILE A 136 -3.41 -14.86 1.62
N LYS A 137 -3.03 -14.09 2.65
CA LYS A 137 -2.17 -14.59 3.73
C LYS A 137 -2.84 -15.72 4.52
N GLU A 138 -4.14 -15.62 4.76
CA GLU A 138 -4.91 -16.64 5.48
C GLU A 138 -5.06 -17.92 4.66
N ALA A 139 -5.38 -17.81 3.36
CA ALA A 139 -5.47 -18.96 2.46
C ALA A 139 -4.13 -19.71 2.33
N LEU A 140 -3.02 -18.96 2.20
CA LEU A 140 -1.67 -19.53 2.19
C LEU A 140 -1.36 -20.26 3.49
N LYS A 141 -1.68 -19.64 4.64
CA LYS A 141 -1.46 -20.25 5.96
C LYS A 141 -2.24 -21.56 6.11
N ALA A 142 -3.52 -21.57 5.76
CA ALA A 142 -4.37 -22.76 5.84
C ALA A 142 -3.81 -23.90 4.98
N ALA A 143 -3.42 -23.60 3.74
CA ALA A 143 -2.86 -24.59 2.83
C ALA A 143 -1.49 -25.12 3.28
N LYS A 144 -0.61 -24.24 3.79
CA LYS A 144 0.69 -24.65 4.34
C LYS A 144 0.54 -25.54 5.55
N GLN A 145 -0.39 -25.22 6.45
CA GLN A 145 -0.69 -26.06 7.61
C GLN A 145 -1.18 -27.45 7.19
N GLU A 146 -2.10 -27.52 6.23
CA GLU A 146 -2.64 -28.77 5.70
C GLU A 146 -1.59 -29.65 4.98
N LEU A 147 -0.62 -29.02 4.33
CA LEU A 147 0.45 -29.69 3.60
C LEU A 147 1.73 -29.91 4.44
N GLY A 148 1.76 -29.49 5.71
CA GLY A 148 2.94 -29.61 6.56
C GLY A 148 4.12 -28.72 6.13
N LYS A 149 3.85 -27.56 5.54
CA LYS A 149 4.82 -26.56 5.05
C LYS A 149 4.81 -25.25 5.86
N GLY A 150 4.26 -25.29 7.07
CA GLY A 150 4.05 -24.14 7.97
C GLY A 150 5.28 -23.79 8.80
#